data_AF-A0A952NG14-F1
#
_entry.id   AF-A0A952NG14-F1
#
_cell.length_a   1.000
_cell.length_b   1.000
_cell.length_c   1.000
_cell.angle_alpha   90.00
_cell.angle_beta   90.00
_cell.angle_gamma   90.00
#
_symmetry.space_group_name_H-M   'P 1'
#
loop_
_entity.id
_entity.type
_entity.pdbx_description
1 polymer ?
#
loop_
_entity_poly.entity_id
_entity_poly.type
_entity_poly.pdbx_seq_one_letter_code
_entity_poly.pdbx_strand_id
1 'polypeptide(L)'
;MKATGKIWIIYDAVTQKQTKPMATLQAQITLLNLKGKSPERYFLWTPGWTEWIPLVKFMESPQPFFVFAPAPAPSVEAAKKIDDEKTIKIEKQIEDTITHVMSTEFDEEDGGSPYTEILPAEPKPAKKRDDYGYYHEDFSAEKIDPDAKPSVAIKMAGKKNKPSEKDRRIAERHSFRIEVILISKTGRTFRTNSKNISTGGTLLEDDLPKEFLNIQFDLILVNKFEKDSAKGRLHFQGRVVGDYNNPRRLMFLDGDEHTFKRLEALLASYGDHRQKARKKASSGS
;
A
#
# COMPACT_ATOMS: atom_id res chain seq x y z
N MET A 1 -13.57 -4.99 15.27
CA MET A 1 -12.33 -4.73 14.50
C MET A 1 -12.72 -4.32 13.09
N LYS A 2 -12.57 -3.04 12.72
CA LYS A 2 -12.86 -2.56 11.36
C LYS A 2 -11.63 -2.81 10.50
N ALA A 3 -11.64 -3.88 9.71
CA ALA A 3 -10.58 -4.14 8.74
C ALA A 3 -10.68 -3.10 7.62
N THR A 4 -9.80 -2.10 7.63
CA THR A 4 -9.59 -1.14 6.53
C THR A 4 -8.79 -1.80 5.39
N GLY A 5 -9.24 -2.98 4.95
CA GLY A 5 -8.63 -3.77 3.89
C GLY A 5 -9.52 -3.82 2.65
N LYS A 6 -8.93 -4.07 1.49
CA LYS A 6 -9.63 -4.24 0.21
C LYS A 6 -10.58 -5.46 0.29
N ILE A 7 -11.87 -5.18 0.23
CA ILE A 7 -12.95 -6.18 0.31
C ILE A 7 -13.31 -6.66 -1.10
N TRP A 8 -13.54 -7.96 -1.23
CA TRP A 8 -14.04 -8.59 -2.46
C TRP A 8 -15.32 -9.35 -2.18
N ILE A 9 -16.24 -9.32 -3.15
CA ILE A 9 -17.48 -10.09 -3.14
C ILE A 9 -17.58 -10.84 -4.47
N ILE A 10 -17.91 -12.12 -4.40
CA ILE A 10 -18.13 -12.99 -5.54
C ILE A 10 -19.61 -13.38 -5.55
N TYR A 11 -20.26 -13.20 -6.69
CA TYR A 11 -21.63 -13.60 -6.93
C TYR A 11 -21.68 -14.76 -7.93
N ASP A 12 -22.45 -15.81 -7.59
CA ASP A 12 -22.74 -16.92 -8.49
C ASP A 12 -24.15 -16.71 -9.08
N ALA A 13 -24.23 -16.45 -10.38
CA ALA A 13 -25.48 -16.14 -11.06
C ALA A 13 -26.45 -17.34 -11.13
N VAL A 14 -25.94 -18.57 -11.07
CA VAL A 14 -26.78 -19.78 -11.14
C VAL A 14 -27.40 -20.07 -9.77
N THR A 15 -26.61 -19.99 -8.71
CA THR A 15 -27.11 -20.25 -7.35
C THR A 15 -27.72 -19.02 -6.68
N GLN A 16 -27.54 -17.83 -7.28
CA GLN A 16 -27.90 -16.52 -6.74
C GLN A 16 -27.31 -16.24 -5.35
N LYS A 17 -26.18 -16.89 -5.01
CA LYS A 17 -25.50 -16.71 -3.73
C LYS A 17 -24.33 -15.75 -3.86
N GLN A 18 -24.22 -14.85 -2.87
CA GLN A 18 -23.08 -13.97 -2.69
C GLN A 18 -22.19 -14.49 -1.56
N THR A 19 -20.88 -14.40 -1.74
CA THR A 19 -19.94 -14.68 -0.66
C THR A 19 -19.96 -13.55 0.37
N LYS A 20 -19.61 -13.87 1.63
CA LYS A 20 -19.32 -12.82 2.62
C LYS A 20 -18.14 -11.95 2.13
N PRO A 21 -18.13 -10.64 2.44
CA PRO A 21 -16.98 -9.76 2.25
C PRO A 21 -15.67 -10.44 2.68
N MET A 22 -14.74 -10.59 1.74
CA MET A 22 -13.48 -11.31 2.00
C MET A 22 -12.25 -10.46 1.66
N ALA A 23 -11.14 -10.75 2.33
CA ALA A 23 -9.86 -10.09 2.07
C ALA A 23 -9.30 -10.51 0.70
N THR A 24 -8.39 -9.72 0.14
CA THR A 24 -7.79 -9.97 -1.19
C THR A 24 -7.16 -11.37 -1.31
N LEU A 25 -6.46 -11.84 -0.28
CA LEU A 25 -5.85 -13.17 -0.29
C LEU A 25 -6.91 -14.29 -0.34
N GLN A 26 -8.01 -14.13 0.41
CA GLN A 26 -9.12 -15.09 0.39
C GLN A 26 -9.83 -15.09 -0.96
N ALA A 27 -9.99 -13.91 -1.58
CA ALA A 27 -10.56 -13.78 -2.91
C ALA A 27 -9.70 -14.50 -3.96
N GLN A 28 -8.38 -14.31 -3.92
CA GLN A 28 -7.45 -15.00 -4.82
C GLN A 28 -7.54 -16.53 -4.71
N ILE A 29 -7.53 -17.07 -3.48
CA ILE A 29 -7.66 -18.51 -3.23
C ILE A 29 -9.01 -19.01 -3.75
N THR A 30 -10.09 -18.26 -3.51
CA THR A 30 -11.43 -18.62 -3.96
C THR A 30 -11.50 -18.64 -5.49
N LEU A 31 -10.96 -17.63 -6.16
CA LEU A 31 -10.93 -17.55 -7.62
C LEU A 31 -10.11 -18.68 -8.27
N LEU A 32 -8.97 -19.05 -7.68
CA LEU A 32 -8.19 -20.20 -8.14
C LEU A 32 -8.98 -21.50 -8.05
N ASN A 33 -9.77 -21.68 -6.99
CA ASN A 33 -10.66 -22.84 -6.83
C ASN A 33 -11.87 -22.82 -7.78
N LEU A 34 -12.27 -21.63 -8.26
CA LEU A 34 -13.37 -21.47 -9.22
C LEU A 34 -12.94 -21.69 -10.68
N LYS A 35 -11.64 -21.60 -11.01
CA LYS A 35 -11.15 -21.78 -12.40
C LYS A 35 -11.54 -23.13 -13.03
N GLY A 36 -11.78 -24.16 -12.23
CA GLY A 36 -12.26 -25.47 -12.70
C GLY A 36 -13.77 -25.58 -12.90
N LYS A 37 -14.56 -24.54 -12.60
CA LYS A 37 -16.03 -24.53 -12.66
C LYS A 37 -16.50 -23.35 -13.50
N SER A 38 -17.11 -23.62 -14.66
CA SER A 38 -17.80 -22.68 -15.56
C SER A 38 -17.66 -21.19 -15.18
N PRO A 39 -16.54 -20.52 -15.53
CA PRO A 39 -16.21 -19.18 -15.02
C PRO A 39 -17.22 -18.11 -15.42
N GLU A 40 -17.99 -18.36 -16.48
CA GLU A 40 -19.07 -17.50 -17.00
C GLU A 40 -20.18 -17.22 -15.97
N ARG A 41 -20.38 -18.10 -14.98
CA ARG A 41 -21.43 -17.91 -13.97
C ARG A 41 -21.08 -16.95 -12.85
N TYR A 42 -19.81 -16.52 -12.77
CA TYR A 42 -19.29 -15.77 -11.64
C TYR A 42 -19.09 -14.30 -11.98
N PHE A 43 -19.49 -13.44 -11.04
CA PHE A 43 -19.32 -11.99 -11.11
C PHE A 43 -18.55 -11.49 -9.89
N LEU A 44 -17.71 -10.49 -10.11
CA LEU A 44 -16.84 -9.89 -9.10
C LEU A 44 -17.25 -8.45 -8.83
N TRP A 45 -17.18 -8.06 -7.56
CA TRP A 45 -17.34 -6.68 -7.14
C TRP A 45 -16.38 -6.34 -6.00
N THR A 46 -15.88 -5.10 -6.02
CA THR A 46 -15.03 -4.53 -4.97
C THR A 46 -15.33 -3.03 -4.83
N PRO A 47 -15.16 -2.43 -3.64
CA PRO A 47 -15.37 -0.99 -3.47
C PRO A 47 -14.55 -0.16 -4.47
N GLY A 48 -15.24 0.69 -5.23
CA GLY A 48 -14.66 1.50 -6.31
C GLY A 48 -15.08 1.05 -7.71
N TRP A 49 -15.76 -0.09 -7.85
CA TRP A 49 -16.41 -0.49 -9.10
C TRP A 49 -17.88 -0.07 -9.11
N THR A 50 -18.33 0.50 -10.23
CA THR A 50 -19.73 0.88 -10.44
C THR A 50 -20.61 -0.29 -10.83
N GLU A 51 -20.02 -1.31 -11.46
CA GLU A 51 -20.73 -2.47 -12.00
C GLU A 51 -20.06 -3.78 -11.57
N TRP A 52 -20.82 -4.87 -11.62
CA TRP A 52 -20.30 -6.22 -11.44
C TRP A 52 -19.52 -6.64 -12.69
N ILE A 53 -18.28 -7.10 -12.51
CA ILE A 53 -17.44 -7.52 -13.64
C ILE A 53 -17.50 -9.05 -13.75
N PRO A 54 -17.83 -9.62 -14.93
CA PRO A 54 -17.76 -11.07 -15.16
C PRO A 54 -16.35 -11.60 -14.91
N LEU A 55 -16.25 -12.76 -14.25
CA LEU A 55 -14.96 -13.38 -13.92
C LEU A 55 -14.11 -13.64 -15.18
N VAL A 56 -14.74 -14.07 -16.28
CA VAL A 56 -14.06 -14.29 -17.57
C VAL A 56 -13.36 -13.01 -18.04
N LYS A 57 -14.09 -11.89 -18.07
CA LYS A 57 -13.56 -10.58 -18.46
C LYS A 57 -12.42 -10.11 -17.55
N PHE A 58 -12.51 -10.41 -16.25
CA PHE A 58 -11.45 -10.09 -15.29
C PHE A 58 -10.18 -10.92 -15.54
N MET A 59 -10.32 -12.22 -15.80
CA MET A 59 -9.20 -13.14 -16.07
C MET A 59 -8.49 -12.87 -17.40
N GLU A 60 -9.19 -12.34 -18.39
CA GLU A 60 -8.64 -11.91 -19.68
C GLU A 60 -8.01 -10.52 -19.63
N SER A 61 -8.30 -9.74 -18.59
CA SER A 61 -7.74 -8.40 -18.47
C SER A 61 -6.23 -8.45 -18.26
N PRO A 62 -5.45 -7.55 -18.89
CA PRO A 62 -3.99 -7.52 -18.75
C PRO A 62 -3.52 -7.00 -17.38
N GLN A 63 -4.38 -7.02 -16.35
CA GLN A 63 -4.05 -6.49 -15.03
C GLN A 63 -3.16 -7.48 -14.27
N PRO A 64 -1.88 -7.13 -14.00
CA PRO A 64 -0.93 -8.05 -13.38
C PRO A 64 -1.17 -8.24 -11.88
N PHE A 65 -2.04 -7.44 -11.26
CA PHE A 65 -2.31 -7.48 -9.82
C PHE A 65 -3.79 -7.18 -9.51
N PHE A 66 -4.27 -7.70 -8.38
CA PHE A 66 -5.56 -7.36 -7.75
C PHE A 66 -5.53 -5.93 -7.16
N VAL A 67 -5.18 -4.94 -7.98
CA VAL A 67 -5.07 -3.54 -7.60
C VAL A 67 -5.72 -2.69 -8.68
N PHE A 68 -6.73 -1.91 -8.25
CA PHE A 68 -7.38 -0.79 -8.95
C PHE A 68 -6.94 -0.60 -10.41
N ALA A 69 -7.75 -1.09 -11.34
CA ALA A 69 -8.04 -0.22 -12.47
C ALA A 69 -8.70 1.04 -11.88
N PRO A 70 -8.25 2.26 -12.21
CA PRO A 70 -9.14 3.42 -12.08
C PRO A 70 -10.42 3.08 -12.84
N ALA A 71 -11.58 3.42 -12.27
CA ALA A 71 -12.86 3.18 -12.91
C ALA A 71 -12.78 3.63 -14.38
N PRO A 72 -13.18 2.79 -15.35
CA PRO A 72 -13.22 3.22 -16.74
C PRO A 72 -14.04 4.50 -16.79
N ALA A 73 -13.49 5.55 -17.40
CA ALA A 73 -14.19 6.82 -17.52
C ALA A 73 -15.57 6.54 -18.15
N PRO A 74 -16.66 7.08 -17.58
CA PRO A 74 -17.97 6.92 -18.18
C PRO A 74 -17.88 7.40 -19.62
N SER A 75 -18.13 6.49 -20.58
CA SER A 75 -18.21 6.87 -21.99
C SER A 75 -19.32 7.90 -22.12
N VAL A 76 -18.95 9.13 -22.43
CA VAL A 76 -19.88 10.26 -22.64
C VAL A 76 -20.75 10.02 -23.88
N GLU A 77 -20.44 9.01 -24.70
CA GLU A 77 -21.22 8.64 -25.89
C GLU A 77 -22.46 7.79 -25.56
N ALA A 78 -22.56 7.18 -24.37
CA ALA A 78 -23.74 6.41 -23.97
C ALA A 78 -24.89 7.27 -23.39
N ALA A 79 -24.65 8.55 -23.12
CA ALA A 79 -25.63 9.45 -22.48
C ALA A 79 -26.45 10.31 -23.47
N LYS A 80 -26.36 10.07 -24.79
CA LYS A 80 -27.05 10.89 -25.82
C LYS A 80 -28.10 10.17 -26.67
N LYS A 81 -28.59 9.00 -26.25
CA LYS A 81 -29.71 8.34 -26.96
C LYS A 81 -30.71 7.69 -26.02
N ILE A 82 -31.38 8.47 -25.19
CA ILE A 82 -32.71 8.13 -24.68
C ILE A 82 -33.52 9.43 -24.58
N ASP A 83 -33.76 10.06 -25.74
CA ASP A 83 -34.99 10.81 -25.96
C ASP A 83 -35.80 9.95 -26.92
N ASP A 84 -36.86 9.33 -26.41
CA ASP A 84 -38.15 9.19 -27.11
C ASP A 84 -39.11 8.37 -26.23
N GLU A 85 -40.07 9.10 -25.70
CA GLU A 85 -41.48 8.75 -25.49
C GLU A 85 -41.84 7.26 -25.31
N LYS A 86 -42.27 6.91 -24.10
CA LYS A 86 -43.62 6.37 -23.87
C LYS A 86 -43.94 6.24 -22.38
N THR A 87 -44.84 7.12 -21.98
CA THR A 87 -45.67 7.04 -20.78
C THR A 87 -46.39 5.70 -20.73
N ILE A 88 -46.10 4.86 -19.73
CA ILE A 88 -46.99 3.77 -19.33
C ILE A 88 -47.27 3.96 -17.84
N LYS A 89 -48.47 4.47 -17.56
CA LYS A 89 -49.10 4.38 -16.24
C LYS A 89 -49.37 2.90 -15.96
N ILE A 90 -48.79 2.35 -14.90
CA ILE A 90 -49.27 1.11 -14.30
C ILE A 90 -49.62 1.40 -12.85
N GLU A 91 -50.92 1.41 -12.63
CA GLU A 91 -51.61 1.47 -11.35
C GLU A 91 -51.98 0.03 -10.97
N LYS A 92 -51.57 -0.42 -9.77
CA LYS A 92 -52.14 -1.51 -8.92
C LYS A 92 -51.11 -1.80 -7.80
N GLN A 93 -51.39 -1.39 -6.56
CA GLN A 93 -52.16 -2.07 -5.51
C GLN A 93 -51.51 -3.38 -5.01
N ILE A 94 -51.60 -3.58 -3.67
CA ILE A 94 -51.43 -4.83 -2.89
C ILE A 94 -49.97 -5.10 -2.47
N GLU A 95 -49.56 -5.31 -1.20
CA GLU A 95 -50.22 -5.62 0.08
C GLU A 95 -49.30 -5.23 1.25
N ASP A 96 -49.91 -4.84 2.37
CA ASP A 96 -49.28 -4.69 3.67
C ASP A 96 -48.69 -6.02 4.16
N THR A 97 -47.36 -6.08 4.30
CA THR A 97 -46.72 -7.15 5.08
C THR A 97 -46.24 -6.56 6.40
N ILE A 98 -47.06 -6.77 7.42
CA ILE A 98 -46.76 -6.52 8.83
C ILE A 98 -45.63 -7.46 9.25
N THR A 99 -44.43 -6.92 9.51
CA THR A 99 -43.43 -7.61 10.33
C THR A 99 -43.35 -6.95 11.70
N HIS A 100 -43.94 -7.64 12.67
CA HIS A 100 -43.78 -7.45 14.11
C HIS A 100 -42.31 -7.22 14.47
N VAL A 101 -41.99 -6.03 14.99
CA VAL A 101 -40.76 -5.80 15.76
C VAL A 101 -41.18 -5.81 17.22
N MET A 102 -40.69 -6.79 17.97
CA MET A 102 -40.86 -6.83 19.43
C MET A 102 -40.08 -5.68 20.05
N SER A 103 -40.80 -4.74 20.64
CA SER A 103 -40.26 -3.72 21.51
C SER A 103 -39.85 -4.38 22.83
N THR A 104 -38.56 -4.50 23.08
CA THR A 104 -38.05 -4.69 24.44
C THR A 104 -38.11 -3.35 25.16
N GLU A 105 -38.95 -3.30 26.18
CA GLU A 105 -38.98 -2.27 27.22
C GLU A 105 -37.58 -2.16 27.84
N PHE A 106 -36.99 -0.97 27.71
CA PHE A 106 -35.83 -0.57 28.51
C PHE A 106 -36.22 0.75 29.17
N ASP A 107 -36.16 0.71 30.50
CA ASP A 107 -36.51 1.77 31.42
C ASP A 107 -35.80 3.08 31.09
N GLU A 108 -36.59 4.14 31.15
CA GLU A 108 -36.17 5.53 31.14
C GLU A 108 -35.43 5.84 32.44
N GLU A 109 -34.13 6.14 32.35
CA GLU A 109 -33.51 7.08 33.29
C GLU A 109 -32.24 7.70 32.67
N ASP A 110 -32.22 9.02 32.76
CA ASP A 110 -31.11 9.97 32.58
C ASP A 110 -30.90 10.63 31.21
N GLY A 111 -30.99 11.96 31.26
CA GLY A 111 -31.04 12.87 30.12
C GLY A 111 -29.66 13.17 29.54
N GLY A 112 -29.51 12.91 28.25
CA GLY A 112 -28.37 13.38 27.45
C GLY A 112 -28.52 12.94 26.01
N SER A 113 -28.86 13.86 25.11
CA SER A 113 -28.95 13.54 23.69
C SER A 113 -27.59 13.10 23.14
N PRO A 114 -27.45 11.92 22.49
CA PRO A 114 -26.17 11.45 21.94
C PRO A 114 -25.90 11.96 20.52
N TYR A 115 -26.63 12.96 20.03
CA TYR A 115 -26.40 13.50 18.69
C TYR A 115 -25.23 14.47 18.70
N THR A 116 -24.18 14.13 17.94
CA THR A 116 -23.07 15.02 17.64
C THR A 116 -23.58 16.12 16.72
N GLU A 117 -23.67 17.35 17.22
CA GLU A 117 -23.95 18.53 16.43
C GLU A 117 -22.76 18.80 15.48
N ILE A 118 -22.97 18.58 14.18
CA ILE A 118 -21.97 18.83 13.14
C ILE A 118 -22.02 20.31 12.80
N LEU A 119 -21.10 21.10 13.37
CA LEU A 119 -20.88 22.48 12.94
C LEU A 119 -20.40 22.50 11.48
N PRO A 120 -20.99 23.32 10.60
CA PRO A 120 -20.53 23.46 9.22
C PRO A 120 -19.11 24.02 9.22
N ALA A 121 -18.15 23.20 8.80
CA ALA A 121 -16.76 23.61 8.67
C ALA A 121 -16.64 24.75 7.66
N GLU A 122 -16.02 25.85 8.07
CA GLU A 122 -15.70 26.98 7.19
C GLU A 122 -14.95 26.50 5.93
N PRO A 123 -15.30 27.00 4.73
CA PRO A 123 -14.68 26.56 3.49
C PRO A 123 -13.19 26.91 3.50
N LYS A 124 -12.34 25.89 3.57
CA LYS A 124 -10.90 26.06 3.40
C LYS A 124 -10.63 26.70 2.03
N PRO A 125 -9.77 27.74 1.94
CA PRO A 125 -9.48 28.40 0.68
C PRO A 125 -8.89 27.39 -0.31
N ALA A 126 -9.43 27.40 -1.53
CA ALA A 126 -9.00 26.52 -2.61
C ALA A 126 -7.49 26.67 -2.84
N LYS A 127 -6.73 25.61 -2.56
CA LYS A 127 -5.32 25.54 -2.94
C LYS A 127 -5.26 25.64 -4.47
N LYS A 128 -4.63 26.70 -4.98
CA LYS A 128 -4.27 26.83 -6.40
C LYS A 128 -3.51 25.55 -6.78
N ARG A 129 -4.06 24.79 -7.73
CA ARG A 129 -3.37 23.64 -8.32
C ARG A 129 -2.27 24.21 -9.19
N ASP A 130 -1.02 23.86 -8.91
CA ASP A 130 0.09 24.14 -9.81
C ASP A 130 -0.19 23.43 -11.13
N ASP A 131 -0.30 24.22 -12.20
CA ASP A 131 -0.55 23.76 -13.56
C ASP A 131 0.76 23.13 -14.08
N TYR A 132 0.89 21.82 -13.93
CA TYR A 132 2.00 21.06 -14.51
C TYR A 132 1.79 21.04 -16.02
N GLY A 133 2.29 22.06 -16.73
CA GLY A 133 2.12 22.33 -18.16
C GLY A 133 2.21 21.12 -19.09
N TYR A 134 1.15 20.32 -19.11
CA TYR A 134 0.94 19.13 -19.92
C TYR A 134 0.02 19.44 -21.11
N TYR A 135 0.11 20.66 -21.63
CA TYR A 135 -0.35 20.97 -22.97
C TYR A 135 0.72 20.47 -23.95
N HIS A 136 0.72 19.17 -24.22
CA HIS A 136 1.30 18.68 -25.45
C HIS A 136 0.37 19.12 -26.58
N GLU A 137 0.91 19.82 -27.58
CA GLU A 137 0.17 20.04 -28.84
C GLU A 137 -0.39 18.70 -29.31
N ASP A 138 -1.69 18.66 -29.61
CA ASP A 138 -2.36 17.47 -30.09
C ASP A 138 -1.58 16.87 -31.26
N PHE A 139 -1.10 15.65 -31.06
CA PHE A 139 -0.33 14.92 -32.04
C PHE A 139 -1.18 14.73 -33.29
N SER A 140 -0.85 15.47 -34.35
CA SER A 140 -1.48 15.33 -35.67
C SER A 140 -0.60 14.47 -36.57
N ALA A 141 -1.13 13.33 -37.00
CA ALA A 141 -0.45 12.38 -37.87
C ALA A 141 0.02 13.00 -39.20
N GLU A 142 -0.64 14.07 -39.64
CA GLU A 142 -0.31 14.81 -40.88
C GLU A 142 1.03 15.57 -40.81
N LYS A 143 1.59 15.78 -39.61
CA LYS A 143 2.90 16.43 -39.43
C LYS A 143 4.09 15.46 -39.54
N ILE A 144 3.85 14.17 -39.77
CA ILE A 144 4.91 13.17 -39.93
C ILE A 144 5.29 13.10 -41.40
N ASP A 145 6.44 13.67 -41.73
CA ASP A 145 7.04 13.57 -43.06
C ASP A 145 7.79 12.23 -43.18
N PRO A 146 7.32 11.28 -44.02
CA PRO A 146 7.89 9.92 -44.10
C PRO A 146 9.29 9.88 -44.71
N ASP A 147 9.70 10.93 -45.43
CA ASP A 147 11.02 11.02 -46.07
C ASP A 147 12.04 11.84 -45.26
N ALA A 148 11.63 12.38 -44.10
CA ALA A 148 12.52 13.10 -43.20
C ALA A 148 13.56 12.15 -42.60
N LYS A 149 14.76 12.11 -43.19
CA LYS A 149 15.93 11.48 -42.58
C LYS A 149 16.16 12.13 -41.21
N PRO A 150 16.20 11.36 -40.10
CA PRO A 150 16.35 11.92 -38.76
C PRO A 150 17.77 12.48 -38.59
N SER A 151 18.03 13.69 -39.08
CA SER A 151 19.22 14.45 -38.74
C SER A 151 18.98 15.17 -37.41
N VAL A 152 18.70 14.40 -36.37
CA VAL A 152 18.75 14.93 -35.02
C VAL A 152 20.22 15.04 -34.65
N ALA A 153 20.87 16.09 -35.15
CA ALA A 153 22.02 16.63 -34.46
C ALA A 153 21.48 17.16 -33.12
N ILE A 154 21.38 16.26 -32.13
CA ILE A 154 21.16 16.61 -30.74
C ILE A 154 22.38 17.44 -30.35
N LYS A 155 22.33 18.75 -30.63
CA LYS A 155 23.18 19.72 -29.99
C LYS A 155 22.78 19.67 -28.52
N MET A 156 23.43 18.78 -27.77
CA MET A 156 23.45 18.83 -26.30
C MET A 156 24.19 20.11 -25.92
N ALA A 157 23.50 21.25 -26.10
CA ALA A 157 23.84 22.52 -25.49
C ALA A 157 23.45 22.42 -24.01
N GLY A 158 24.25 21.63 -23.30
CA GLY A 158 24.16 21.36 -21.90
C GLY A 158 25.49 20.73 -21.56
N LYS A 159 26.47 21.58 -21.19
CA LYS A 159 27.64 21.16 -20.43
C LYS A 159 27.16 20.10 -19.44
N LYS A 160 27.56 18.86 -19.67
CA LYS A 160 27.38 17.77 -18.71
C LYS A 160 28.25 18.11 -17.51
N ASN A 161 27.76 19.02 -16.67
CA ASN A 161 27.89 18.81 -15.24
C ASN A 161 27.22 17.46 -15.03
N LYS A 162 28.02 16.38 -15.02
CA LYS A 162 27.57 15.13 -14.40
C LYS A 162 26.93 15.60 -13.10
N PRO A 163 25.62 15.42 -12.88
CA PRO A 163 25.08 15.66 -11.55
C PRO A 163 25.93 14.76 -10.68
N SER A 164 26.81 15.36 -9.87
CA SER A 164 27.52 14.68 -8.79
C SER A 164 26.48 13.78 -8.18
N GLU A 165 26.72 12.47 -8.21
CA GLU A 165 25.84 11.38 -7.82
C GLU A 165 25.08 11.74 -6.54
N LYS A 166 24.02 12.55 -6.68
CA LYS A 166 23.39 13.25 -5.56
C LYS A 166 22.61 12.14 -4.91
N ASP A 167 23.08 11.80 -3.72
CA ASP A 167 22.63 10.65 -2.96
C ASP A 167 21.10 10.57 -3.02
N ARG A 168 20.55 9.62 -3.78
CA ARG A 168 19.09 9.43 -3.92
C ARG A 168 18.45 8.96 -2.62
N ARG A 169 19.22 8.91 -1.53
CA ARG A 169 18.81 8.41 -0.23
C ARG A 169 18.04 9.49 0.51
N ILE A 170 16.90 9.07 1.04
CA ILE A 170 16.03 9.90 1.87
C ILE A 170 16.59 9.96 3.31
N ALA A 171 17.26 8.89 3.77
CA ALA A 171 17.73 8.75 5.14
C ALA A 171 19.26 8.55 5.21
N GLU A 172 19.88 9.19 6.20
CA GLU A 172 21.29 9.01 6.53
C GLU A 172 21.58 7.59 7.02
N ARG A 173 22.75 7.05 6.66
CA ARG A 173 23.20 5.72 7.09
C ARG A 173 24.27 5.87 8.15
N HIS A 174 24.03 5.25 9.29
CA HIS A 174 25.01 5.18 10.37
C HIS A 174 25.76 3.86 10.32
N SER A 175 27.08 3.93 10.44
CA SER A 175 27.97 2.77 10.51
C SER A 175 27.98 2.18 11.94
N PHE A 176 26.82 1.79 12.44
CA PHE A 176 26.68 1.16 13.76
C PHE A 176 26.57 -0.35 13.63
N ARG A 177 27.27 -1.05 14.53
CA ARG A 177 27.21 -2.50 14.67
C ARG A 177 26.15 -2.85 15.69
N ILE A 178 24.92 -3.06 15.23
CA ILE A 178 23.75 -3.39 16.04
C ILE A 178 23.44 -4.87 15.83
N GLU A 179 23.07 -5.57 16.89
CA GLU A 179 22.65 -6.96 16.79
C GLU A 179 21.24 -7.04 16.20
N VAL A 180 21.09 -7.88 15.19
CA VAL A 180 19.85 -8.10 14.44
C VAL A 180 19.48 -9.57 14.55
N ILE A 181 18.27 -9.83 15.04
CA ILE A 181 17.69 -11.17 15.13
C ILE A 181 16.51 -11.23 14.16
N LEU A 182 16.54 -12.19 13.25
CA LEU A 182 15.49 -12.43 12.27
C LEU A 182 14.74 -13.71 12.64
N ILE A 183 13.42 -13.68 12.54
CA ILE A 183 12.55 -14.83 12.84
C ILE A 183 11.68 -15.07 11.61
N SER A 184 11.91 -16.20 10.96
CA SER A 184 11.11 -16.63 9.81
C SER A 184 9.72 -17.10 10.24
N LYS A 185 8.79 -17.13 9.28
CA LYS A 185 7.44 -17.70 9.51
C LYS A 185 7.47 -19.18 9.91
N THR A 186 8.54 -19.90 9.59
CA THR A 186 8.74 -21.31 9.99
C THR A 186 9.34 -21.44 11.39
N GLY A 187 9.57 -20.34 12.11
CA GLY A 187 10.15 -20.33 13.46
C GLY A 187 11.68 -20.45 13.48
N ARG A 188 12.34 -20.52 12.33
CA ARG A 188 13.82 -20.48 12.27
C ARG A 188 14.31 -19.09 12.59
N THR A 189 15.38 -19.02 13.38
CA THR A 189 15.98 -17.76 13.82
C THR A 189 17.37 -17.60 13.22
N PHE A 190 17.71 -16.38 12.81
CA PHE A 190 19.03 -16.03 12.30
C PHE A 190 19.52 -14.80 13.04
N ARG A 191 20.69 -14.89 13.66
CA ARG A 191 21.30 -13.80 14.44
C ARG A 191 22.56 -13.34 13.73
N THR A 192 22.65 -12.04 13.49
CA THR A 192 23.76 -11.38 12.79
C THR A 192 23.93 -9.97 13.35
N ASN A 193 24.97 -9.25 12.91
CA ASN A 193 25.09 -7.82 13.17
C ASN A 193 24.84 -7.00 11.89
N SER A 194 24.51 -5.72 12.08
CA SER A 194 24.46 -4.74 10.99
C SER A 194 25.85 -4.19 10.68
N LYS A 195 26.16 -4.07 9.40
CA LYS A 195 27.28 -3.28 8.87
C LYS A 195 26.96 -1.79 8.86
N ASN A 196 25.73 -1.43 8.47
CA ASN A 196 25.18 -0.09 8.62
C ASN A 196 23.66 -0.15 8.76
N ILE A 197 23.08 0.92 9.31
CA ILE A 197 21.65 1.03 9.57
C ILE A 197 21.17 2.46 9.27
N SER A 198 19.95 2.59 8.77
CA SER A 198 19.22 3.85 8.67
C SER A 198 17.82 3.69 9.28
N THR A 199 17.03 4.74 9.26
CA THR A 199 15.62 4.69 9.70
C THR A 199 14.77 3.76 8.84
N GLY A 200 15.15 3.50 7.58
CA GLY A 200 14.38 2.68 6.64
C GLY A 200 14.87 1.24 6.44
N GLY A 201 16.06 0.90 6.92
CA GLY A 201 16.61 -0.44 6.72
C GLY A 201 18.01 -0.64 7.25
N THR A 202 18.55 -1.84 7.03
CA THR A 202 19.88 -2.22 7.52
C THR A 202 20.61 -3.09 6.50
N LEU A 203 21.94 -2.96 6.45
CA LEU A 203 22.81 -3.85 5.70
C LEU A 203 23.50 -4.77 6.69
N LEU A 204 23.39 -6.08 6.51
CA LEU A 204 23.97 -7.09 7.39
C LEU A 204 25.45 -7.35 7.13
N GLU A 205 26.15 -7.85 8.15
CA GLU A 205 27.52 -8.38 8.02
C GLU A 205 27.52 -9.73 7.30
N ASP A 206 26.69 -10.66 7.76
CA ASP A 206 26.63 -12.04 7.26
C ASP A 206 25.59 -12.24 6.14
N ASP A 207 25.80 -13.27 5.33
CA ASP A 207 24.85 -13.66 4.28
C ASP A 207 23.60 -14.31 4.86
N LEU A 208 22.46 -13.89 4.33
CA LEU A 208 21.15 -14.35 4.77
C LEU A 208 20.89 -15.79 4.30
N PRO A 209 20.36 -16.68 5.16
CA PRO A 209 19.93 -18.01 4.73
C PRO A 209 18.81 -17.94 3.68
N LYS A 210 18.80 -18.89 2.74
CA LYS A 210 17.87 -18.91 1.59
C LYS A 210 16.39 -18.84 1.98
N GLU A 211 16.04 -19.34 3.16
CA GLU A 211 14.68 -19.34 3.72
C GLU A 211 14.12 -17.95 4.03
N PHE A 212 14.97 -16.93 4.18
CA PHE A 212 14.54 -15.54 4.40
C PHE A 212 14.41 -14.76 3.09
N LEU A 213 14.82 -15.33 1.94
CA LEU A 213 14.71 -14.68 0.65
C LEU A 213 13.25 -14.65 0.19
N ASN A 214 12.81 -13.53 -0.40
CA ASN A 214 11.46 -13.30 -0.92
C ASN A 214 10.30 -13.47 0.07
N ILE A 215 10.57 -13.56 1.37
CA ILE A 215 9.56 -13.74 2.40
C ILE A 215 9.68 -12.59 3.40
N GLN A 216 8.55 -12.17 3.96
CA GLN A 216 8.52 -11.25 5.10
C GLN A 216 8.80 -12.01 6.39
N PHE A 217 9.63 -11.45 7.25
CA PHE A 217 10.03 -12.04 8.53
C PHE A 217 9.96 -11.00 9.64
N ASP A 218 9.89 -11.46 10.88
CA ASP A 218 10.00 -10.57 12.02
C ASP A 218 11.47 -10.23 12.24
N LEU A 219 11.76 -8.96 12.47
CA LEU A 219 13.09 -8.41 12.67
C LEU A 219 13.14 -7.74 14.03
N ILE A 220 14.10 -8.14 14.85
CA ILE A 220 14.33 -7.57 16.18
C ILE A 220 15.71 -6.92 16.18
N LEU A 221 15.75 -5.62 16.43
CA LEU A 221 16.97 -4.87 16.69
C LEU A 221 17.24 -4.88 18.19
N VAL A 222 18.46 -5.23 18.59
CA VAL A 222 18.87 -5.30 20.00
C VAL A 222 19.91 -4.23 20.30
N ASN A 223 19.54 -3.28 21.14
CA ASN A 223 20.44 -2.27 21.70
C ASN A 223 21.17 -2.84 22.92
N LYS A 224 22.48 -3.05 22.79
CA LYS A 224 23.34 -3.52 23.90
C LYS A 224 23.66 -2.47 24.96
N PHE A 225 23.43 -1.20 24.66
CA PHE A 225 23.74 -0.09 25.58
C PHE A 225 22.58 0.26 26.51
N GLU A 226 21.36 -0.20 26.20
CA GLU A 226 20.20 0.01 27.06
C GLU A 226 20.27 -0.94 28.25
N LYS A 227 20.12 -0.41 29.48
CA LYS A 227 20.13 -1.24 30.69
C LYS A 227 18.89 -2.13 30.79
N ASP A 228 17.76 -1.61 30.34
CA ASP A 228 16.49 -2.32 30.33
C ASP A 228 16.36 -3.13 29.03
N SER A 229 16.38 -4.46 29.16
CA SER A 229 16.30 -5.37 28.02
C SER A 229 15.00 -5.25 27.22
N ALA A 230 13.90 -4.82 27.85
CA ALA A 230 12.61 -4.65 27.17
C ALA A 230 12.61 -3.39 26.30
N LYS A 231 13.24 -2.31 26.79
CA LYS A 231 13.37 -1.05 26.04
C LYS A 231 14.45 -1.11 24.97
N GLY A 232 15.46 -1.96 25.18
CA GLY A 232 16.55 -2.19 24.24
C GLY A 232 16.15 -2.98 23.00
N ARG A 233 14.94 -3.55 22.93
CA ARG A 233 14.47 -4.32 21.77
C ARG A 233 13.45 -3.52 20.95
N LEU A 234 13.68 -3.43 19.65
CA LEU A 234 12.73 -2.88 18.68
C LEU A 234 12.30 -3.97 17.72
N HIS A 235 10.99 -4.10 17.54
CA HIS A 235 10.37 -5.10 16.68
C HIS A 235 9.86 -4.43 15.41
N PHE A 236 10.20 -5.01 14.27
CA PHE A 236 9.76 -4.60 12.93
C PHE A 236 9.37 -5.83 12.13
N GLN A 237 8.54 -5.66 11.10
CA GLN A 237 8.56 -6.60 10.00
C GLN A 237 9.66 -6.21 9.02
N GLY A 238 10.28 -7.18 8.38
CA GLY A 238 11.38 -6.97 7.46
C GLY A 238 11.20 -7.74 6.16
N ARG A 239 11.81 -7.23 5.09
CA ARG A 239 12.04 -8.00 3.86
C ARG A 239 13.42 -7.71 3.29
N VAL A 240 13.96 -8.66 2.53
CA VAL A 240 15.20 -8.47 1.77
C VAL A 240 14.93 -7.52 0.58
N VAL A 241 15.85 -6.59 0.32
CA VAL A 241 15.80 -5.65 -0.80
C VAL A 241 17.13 -5.65 -1.54
N GLY A 242 17.17 -6.23 -2.74
CA GLY A 242 18.36 -6.27 -3.58
C GLY A 242 18.41 -7.55 -4.41
N ASP A 243 19.54 -7.77 -5.06
CA ASP A 243 19.77 -8.94 -5.89
C ASP A 243 20.00 -10.20 -5.04
N TYR A 244 19.60 -11.36 -5.58
CA TYR A 244 19.86 -12.68 -4.98
C TYR A 244 21.33 -12.96 -4.70
N ASN A 245 22.23 -12.27 -5.42
CA ASN A 245 23.68 -12.38 -5.24
C ASN A 245 24.19 -11.66 -3.98
N ASN A 246 23.40 -10.75 -3.40
CA ASN A 246 23.77 -10.03 -2.18
C ASN A 246 22.55 -9.79 -1.28
N PRO A 247 22.08 -10.84 -0.58
CA PRO A 247 20.86 -10.80 0.22
C PRO A 247 21.03 -10.12 1.59
N ARG A 248 22.05 -9.27 1.75
CA ARG A 248 22.38 -8.62 3.04
C ARG A 248 21.57 -7.36 3.32
N ARG A 249 20.85 -6.85 2.33
CA ARG A 249 20.09 -5.60 2.46
C ARG A 249 18.67 -5.88 2.91
N LEU A 250 18.30 -5.32 4.05
CA LEU A 250 16.96 -5.43 4.62
C LEU A 250 16.28 -4.07 4.62
N MET A 251 14.97 -4.08 4.43
CA MET A 251 14.10 -2.91 4.59
C MET A 251 13.05 -3.20 5.65
N PHE A 252 12.80 -2.20 6.50
CA PHE A 252 11.78 -2.27 7.53
C PHE A 252 10.39 -2.05 6.89
N LEU A 253 9.42 -2.83 7.35
CA LEU A 253 8.02 -2.81 6.93
C LEU A 253 7.13 -2.57 8.14
N ASP A 254 6.00 -1.90 7.90
CA ASP A 254 4.87 -1.78 8.82
C ASP A 254 5.26 -1.41 10.27
N GLY A 255 6.18 -0.44 10.41
CA GLY A 255 6.54 0.11 11.72
C GLY A 255 5.57 1.22 12.15
N ASP A 256 5.11 1.16 13.39
CA ASP A 256 4.40 2.28 14.01
C ASP A 256 5.30 3.51 14.08
N GLU A 257 4.71 4.70 13.99
CA GLU A 257 5.44 5.98 14.11
C GLU A 257 6.23 6.05 15.43
N HIS A 258 5.67 5.49 16.51
CA HIS A 258 6.33 5.39 17.80
C HIS A 258 7.59 4.51 17.76
N THR A 259 7.55 3.40 17.02
CA THR A 259 8.70 2.49 16.86
C THR A 259 9.82 3.15 16.05
N PHE A 260 9.46 3.91 15.01
CA PHE A 260 10.44 4.71 14.25
C PHE A 260 11.07 5.83 15.09
N LYS A 261 10.29 6.54 15.90
CA LYS A 261 10.83 7.53 16.86
C LYS A 261 11.80 6.89 17.86
N ARG A 262 11.49 5.68 18.34
CA ARG A 262 12.42 4.92 19.21
C ARG A 262 13.68 4.48 18.47
N LEU A 263 13.59 4.12 17.19
CA LEU A 263 14.76 3.81 16.36
C LEU A 263 15.64 5.05 16.17
N GLU A 264 15.08 6.22 15.90
CA GLU A 264 15.83 7.47 15.81
C GLU A 264 16.55 7.81 17.11
N ALA A 265 15.85 7.72 18.25
CA ALA A 265 16.45 7.93 19.57
C ALA A 265 17.57 6.92 19.85
N LEU A 266 17.40 5.66 19.45
CA LEU A 266 18.42 4.62 19.54
C LEU A 266 19.65 5.02 18.70
N LEU A 267 19.47 5.41 17.44
CA LEU A 267 20.58 5.79 16.56
C LEU A 267 21.33 7.02 17.08
N ALA A 268 20.61 8.01 17.61
CA ALA A 268 21.20 9.18 18.28
C ALA A 268 22.08 8.77 19.48
N SER A 269 21.57 7.86 20.33
CA SER A 269 22.32 7.37 21.49
C SER A 269 23.63 6.65 21.11
N TYR A 270 23.64 5.89 20.01
CA TYR A 270 24.87 5.27 19.47
C TYR A 270 25.87 6.32 18.97
N GLY A 271 25.38 7.40 18.37
CA GLY A 271 26.19 8.56 17.98
C GLY A 271 26.94 9.15 19.17
N ASP A 272 26.21 9.44 20.25
CA ASP A 272 26.77 10.01 21.48
C ASP A 272 27.79 9.08 22.13
N HIS A 273 27.47 7.79 22.23
CA HIS A 273 28.39 6.79 22.79
C HIS A 273 29.69 6.70 21.98
N ARG A 274 29.60 6.72 20.65
CA ARG A 274 30.77 6.69 19.77
C ARG A 274 31.64 7.94 19.95
N GLN A 275 31.03 9.12 20.07
CA GLN A 275 31.78 10.35 20.32
C GLN A 275 32.47 10.35 21.69
N LYS A 276 31.78 9.91 22.75
CA LYS A 276 32.34 9.77 24.10
C LYS A 276 33.51 8.78 24.12
N ALA A 277 33.39 7.64 23.44
CA ALA A 277 34.46 6.66 23.33
C ALA A 277 35.70 7.21 22.62
N ARG A 278 35.53 7.98 21.53
CA ARG A 278 36.64 8.64 20.82
C ARG A 278 37.36 9.66 21.69
N LYS A 279 36.64 10.50 22.44
CA LYS A 279 37.23 11.49 23.35
C LYS A 279 38.07 10.84 24.46
N LYS A 280 37.58 9.73 25.04
CA LYS A 280 38.32 8.97 26.06
C LYS A 280 39.60 8.35 25.50
N ALA A 281 39.55 7.82 24.28
CA ALA A 281 40.73 7.25 23.63
C ALA A 281 41.81 8.31 23.33
N SER A 282 41.40 9.54 22.99
CA SER A 282 42.35 10.64 22.73
C SER A 282 42.93 11.27 23.99
N SER A 283 42.29 11.15 25.16
CA SER A 283 42.77 11.73 26.43
C SER A 283 43.62 10.77 27.26
N GLY A 284 43.69 9.49 26.88
CA GLY A 284 44.44 8.45 27.58
C GLY A 284 45.72 8.01 26.87
N SER A 285 46.09 8.71 25.79
CA SER A 285 47.39 8.58 25.10
C SER A 285 48.21 9.83 25.36
#